data_AF-A0A961E6Q4-F1
#
_entry.id   AF-A0A961E6Q4-F1
#
_cell.length_a   1.000
_cell.length_b   1.000
_cell.length_c   1.000
_cell.angle_alpha   90.00
_cell.angle_beta   90.00
_cell.angle_gamma   90.00
#
_symmetry.space_group_name_H-M   'P 1'
#
loop_
_entity.id
_entity.type
_entity.pdbx_description
1 polymer ?
#
loop_
_entity_poly.entity_id
_entity_poly.type
_entity_poly.pdbx_seq_one_letter_code
_entity_poly.pdbx_strand_id
1 'polypeptide(L)'
;DVGTSGGVWGLDRGYCLMIGGPDEAVKHLDPIFATLAPGPEQTSGPSDGEFGTAHRGYLHCGPSGAGHFVKMVHNGIEYGVMAAYAEGINILKSANAGKRPRPADAETSPLPTPQYYQFDIDLPAVAEVWRHGSVIGSWLLDLTAGALKDDPALESFGGRVSDSGEGR
;
A
#
# COMPACT_ATOMS: atom_id res chain seq x y z
N ASP A 1 -19.16 -5.25 -14.30
CA ASP A 1 -18.16 -5.73 -13.33
C ASP A 1 -17.74 -4.59 -12.43
N VAL A 2 -17.31 -4.87 -11.19
CA VAL A 2 -16.94 -3.82 -10.22
C VAL A 2 -15.72 -4.28 -9.44
N GLY A 3 -14.58 -3.66 -9.72
CA GLY A 3 -13.39 -3.79 -8.91
C GLY A 3 -13.53 -2.98 -7.63
N THR A 4 -13.38 -3.62 -6.47
CA THR A 4 -13.59 -2.99 -5.16
C THR A 4 -12.29 -2.97 -4.36
N SER A 5 -11.90 -1.82 -3.82
CA SER A 5 -10.73 -1.65 -2.95
C SER A 5 -11.10 -0.97 -1.62
N GLY A 6 -10.34 -1.23 -0.56
CA GLY A 6 -10.58 -0.74 0.82
C GLY A 6 -10.66 -1.85 1.88
N GLY A 7 -10.92 -3.09 1.47
CA GLY A 7 -10.93 -4.26 2.35
C GLY A 7 -11.92 -4.12 3.51
N VAL A 8 -11.52 -4.55 4.70
CA VAL A 8 -12.37 -4.53 5.91
C VAL A 8 -12.74 -3.10 6.36
N TRP A 9 -11.95 -2.10 5.99
CA TRP A 9 -12.16 -0.71 6.39
C TRP A 9 -13.25 0.01 5.60
N GLY A 10 -13.70 -0.56 4.49
CA GLY A 10 -14.68 0.08 3.63
C GLY A 10 -16.09 0.16 4.24
N LEU A 11 -16.37 -0.60 5.31
CA LEU A 11 -17.63 -0.45 6.04
C LEU A 11 -17.76 0.94 6.67
N ASP A 12 -16.68 1.44 7.25
CA ASP A 12 -16.67 2.73 7.96
C ASP A 12 -16.23 3.91 7.07
N ARG A 13 -15.40 3.63 6.05
CA ARG A 13 -14.74 4.64 5.22
C ARG A 13 -15.19 4.64 3.75
N GLY A 14 -16.08 3.73 3.38
CA GLY A 14 -16.46 3.49 1.99
C GLY A 14 -15.39 2.76 1.17
N TYR A 15 -15.81 2.28 0.00
CA TYR A 15 -14.99 1.49 -0.92
C TYR A 15 -14.62 2.29 -2.17
N CYS A 16 -13.38 2.15 -2.62
CA CYS A 16 -13.02 2.63 -3.95
C CYS A 16 -13.58 1.67 -5.00
N LEU A 17 -14.45 2.17 -5.89
CA LEU A 17 -15.18 1.34 -6.87
C LEU A 17 -14.78 1.69 -8.31
N MET A 18 -14.25 0.70 -9.02
CA MET A 18 -13.89 0.77 -10.44
C MET A 18 -14.88 -0.05 -11.25
N ILE A 19 -15.73 0.62 -12.03
CA ILE A 19 -16.95 0.02 -12.59
C ILE A 19 -16.78 -0.17 -14.11
N GLY A 20 -17.07 -1.37 -14.60
CA GLY A 20 -17.14 -1.69 -16.03
C GLY A 20 -18.55 -2.12 -16.43
N GLY A 21 -19.05 -1.63 -17.56
CA GLY A 21 -20.37 -2.02 -18.07
C GLY A 21 -21.03 -0.99 -18.99
N PRO A 22 -22.24 -1.27 -19.49
CA PRO A 22 -23.01 -0.33 -20.31
C PRO A 22 -23.44 0.91 -19.52
N ASP A 23 -23.37 2.08 -20.14
CA ASP A 23 -23.68 3.38 -19.53
C ASP A 23 -25.01 3.42 -18.79
N GLU A 24 -26.09 2.93 -19.43
CA GLU A 24 -27.43 2.93 -18.84
C GLU A 24 -27.52 2.11 -17.55
N ALA A 25 -26.83 0.96 -17.50
CA ALA A 25 -26.80 0.12 -16.30
C ALA A 25 -26.01 0.78 -15.18
N VAL A 26 -24.86 1.38 -15.51
CA VAL A 26 -24.02 2.09 -14.53
C VAL A 26 -24.73 3.32 -13.99
N LYS A 27 -25.40 4.08 -14.85
CA LYS A 27 -26.22 5.25 -14.47
C LYS A 27 -27.39 4.86 -13.57
N HIS A 28 -28.06 3.75 -13.87
CA HIS A 28 -29.15 3.24 -13.02
C HIS A 28 -28.65 2.86 -11.60
N LEU A 29 -27.43 2.34 -11.50
CA LEU A 29 -26.81 1.92 -10.24
C LEU A 29 -26.07 3.04 -9.49
N ASP A 30 -26.02 4.26 -10.03
CA ASP A 30 -25.31 5.40 -9.43
C ASP A 30 -25.63 5.62 -7.94
N PRO A 31 -26.90 5.57 -7.47
CA PRO A 31 -27.20 5.74 -6.04
C PRO A 31 -26.57 4.67 -5.14
N ILE A 32 -26.40 3.45 -5.64
CA ILE A 32 -25.77 2.35 -4.90
C ILE A 32 -24.27 2.59 -4.80
N PHE A 33 -23.62 2.98 -5.90
CA PHE A 33 -22.19 3.28 -5.90
C PHE A 33 -21.88 4.48 -5.00
N ALA A 34 -22.69 5.53 -5.07
CA ALA A 34 -22.54 6.70 -4.21
C ALA A 34 -22.69 6.37 -2.72
N THR A 35 -23.54 5.39 -2.37
CA THR A 35 -23.72 4.94 -0.97
C THR A 35 -22.54 4.12 -0.48
N LEU A 36 -21.95 3.29 -1.35
CA LEU A 36 -20.84 2.41 -0.99
C LEU A 36 -19.48 3.13 -1.01
N ALA A 37 -19.34 4.21 -1.77
CA ALA A 37 -18.10 4.94 -1.90
C ALA A 37 -17.85 5.89 -0.71
N PRO A 38 -16.59 6.33 -0.46
CA PRO A 38 -16.26 7.23 0.65
C PRO A 38 -17.01 8.56 0.66
N GLY A 39 -17.40 9.04 -0.53
CA GLY A 39 -18.02 10.35 -0.70
C GLY A 39 -17.00 11.50 -0.74
N PRO A 40 -17.46 12.71 -1.10
CA PRO A 40 -16.58 13.82 -1.46
C PRO A 40 -15.79 14.41 -0.28
N GLU A 41 -16.29 14.25 0.95
CA GLU A 41 -15.63 14.80 2.15
C GLU A 41 -14.43 13.95 2.60
N GLN A 42 -14.38 12.68 2.19
CA GLN A 42 -13.35 11.72 2.59
C GLN A 42 -12.26 11.54 1.54
N THR A 43 -12.40 12.16 0.37
CA THR A 43 -11.43 12.08 -0.72
C THR A 43 -10.59 13.35 -0.79
N SER A 44 -9.28 13.18 -0.93
CA SER A 44 -8.36 14.27 -1.27
C SER A 44 -8.30 14.48 -2.77
N GLY A 45 -8.39 15.73 -3.25
CA GLY A 45 -8.18 16.08 -4.65
C GLY A 45 -9.16 17.12 -5.17
N PRO A 46 -9.05 17.48 -6.46
CA PRO A 46 -9.98 18.42 -7.10
C PRO A 46 -11.42 17.89 -7.06
N SER A 47 -12.34 18.74 -6.60
CA SER A 47 -13.78 18.45 -6.52
C SER A 47 -14.58 19.19 -7.60
N ASP A 48 -13.91 19.74 -8.60
CA ASP A 48 -14.51 20.55 -9.68
C ASP A 48 -15.30 19.71 -10.71
N GLY A 49 -15.31 18.39 -10.53
CA GLY A 49 -16.10 17.47 -11.35
C GLY A 49 -15.47 17.16 -12.70
N GLU A 50 -14.22 17.58 -12.96
CA GLU A 50 -13.51 17.31 -14.22
C GLU A 50 -13.49 15.81 -14.56
N PHE A 51 -13.37 14.95 -13.53
CA PHE A 51 -13.33 13.50 -13.65
C PHE A 51 -14.65 12.82 -13.24
N GLY A 52 -15.78 13.52 -13.37
CA GLY A 52 -17.10 12.99 -13.04
C GLY A 52 -17.20 12.56 -11.57
N THR A 53 -17.55 11.29 -11.32
CA THR A 53 -17.77 10.76 -9.98
C THR A 53 -16.49 10.38 -9.23
N ALA A 54 -15.30 10.51 -9.84
CA ALA A 54 -14.03 10.08 -9.24
C ALA A 54 -13.76 10.72 -7.88
N HIS A 55 -14.10 12.00 -7.71
CA HIS A 55 -14.00 12.73 -6.45
C HIS A 55 -14.92 12.20 -5.34
N ARG A 56 -15.77 11.20 -5.60
CA ARG A 56 -16.59 10.51 -4.59
C ARG A 56 -16.03 9.12 -4.25
N GLY A 57 -14.95 8.71 -4.92
CA GLY A 57 -14.32 7.40 -4.76
C GLY A 57 -14.92 6.29 -5.63
N TYR A 58 -15.70 6.61 -6.66
CA TYR A 58 -16.13 5.62 -7.67
C TYR A 58 -16.04 6.17 -9.08
N LEU A 59 -15.75 5.30 -10.05
CA LEU A 59 -15.58 5.69 -11.44
C LEU A 59 -16.10 4.63 -12.40
N HIS A 60 -16.84 5.06 -13.41
CA HIS A 60 -17.13 4.25 -14.59
C HIS A 60 -15.90 4.25 -15.50
N CYS A 61 -15.16 3.14 -15.49
CA CYS A 61 -13.88 3.00 -16.18
C CYS A 61 -14.02 2.65 -17.68
N GLY A 62 -15.23 2.27 -18.12
CA GLY A 62 -15.50 1.91 -19.51
C GLY A 62 -16.43 0.71 -19.66
N PRO A 63 -16.36 -0.02 -20.80
CA PRO A 63 -17.24 -1.15 -21.06
C PRO A 63 -16.97 -2.33 -20.11
N SER A 64 -17.75 -3.40 -20.26
CA SER A 64 -17.58 -4.62 -19.47
C SER A 64 -16.12 -5.12 -19.48
N GLY A 65 -15.59 -5.42 -18.31
CA GLY A 65 -14.20 -5.82 -18.05
C GLY A 65 -13.30 -4.68 -17.59
N ALA A 66 -13.63 -3.42 -17.91
CA ALA A 66 -12.76 -2.28 -17.60
C ALA A 66 -12.58 -2.06 -16.09
N GLY A 67 -13.64 -2.25 -15.30
CA GLY A 67 -13.58 -2.04 -13.85
C GLY A 67 -12.63 -3.02 -13.16
N HIS A 68 -12.75 -4.32 -13.49
CA HIS A 68 -11.83 -5.34 -12.99
C HIS A 68 -10.40 -5.15 -13.52
N PHE A 69 -10.23 -4.71 -14.77
CA PHE A 69 -8.90 -4.45 -15.31
C PHE A 69 -8.17 -3.33 -14.55
N VAL A 70 -8.85 -2.22 -14.28
CA VAL A 70 -8.28 -1.11 -13.48
C VAL A 70 -7.96 -1.60 -12.06
N LYS A 71 -8.83 -2.40 -11.45
CA LYS A 71 -8.58 -2.98 -10.11
C LYS A 71 -7.40 -3.95 -10.09
N MET A 72 -7.22 -4.73 -11.14
CA MET A 72 -6.06 -5.62 -11.28
C MET A 72 -4.77 -4.81 -11.29
N VAL A 73 -4.70 -3.73 -12.09
CA VAL A 73 -3.53 -2.84 -12.13
C VAL A 73 -3.32 -2.11 -10.79
N HIS A 74 -4.40 -1.67 -10.13
CA HIS A 74 -4.33 -1.12 -8.77
C HIS A 74 -3.61 -2.09 -7.82
N ASN A 75 -3.98 -3.37 -7.85
CA ASN A 75 -3.34 -4.38 -7.01
C ASN A 75 -1.87 -4.59 -7.41
N GLY A 76 -1.53 -4.65 -8.70
CA GLY A 76 -0.13 -4.69 -9.12
C GLY A 76 0.71 -3.53 -8.57
N ILE A 77 0.17 -2.31 -8.54
CA ILE A 77 0.82 -1.13 -7.94
C ILE A 77 0.94 -1.29 -6.42
N GLU A 78 -0.10 -1.77 -5.73
CA GLU A 78 -0.08 -2.03 -4.28
C GLU A 78 1.08 -2.95 -3.89
N TYR A 79 1.29 -4.03 -4.63
CA TYR A 79 2.41 -4.96 -4.41
C TYR A 79 3.77 -4.27 -4.58
N GLY A 80 3.93 -3.44 -5.62
CA GLY A 80 5.16 -2.70 -5.86
C GLY A 80 5.48 -1.70 -4.73
N VAL A 81 4.46 -1.00 -4.22
CA VAL A 81 4.62 -0.07 -3.10
C VAL A 81 4.99 -0.80 -1.81
N MET A 82 4.32 -1.93 -1.52
CA MET A 82 4.66 -2.77 -0.36
C MET A 82 6.10 -3.29 -0.45
N ALA A 83 6.54 -3.74 -1.62
CA ALA A 83 7.91 -4.19 -1.85
C ALA A 83 8.93 -3.08 -1.60
N ALA A 84 8.66 -1.87 -2.11
CA ALA A 84 9.54 -0.71 -1.90
C ALA A 84 9.73 -0.38 -0.40
N TYR A 85 8.66 -0.40 0.39
CA TYR A 85 8.77 -0.24 1.85
C TYR A 85 9.54 -1.38 2.49
N ALA A 86 9.25 -2.63 2.13
CA ALA A 86 9.90 -3.79 2.70
C ALA A 86 11.43 -3.77 2.45
N GLU A 87 11.86 -3.47 1.22
CA GLU A 87 13.28 -3.36 0.87
C GLU A 87 13.97 -2.23 1.64
N GLY A 88 13.38 -1.03 1.65
CA GLY A 88 13.93 0.13 2.34
C GLY A 88 14.07 -0.09 3.85
N ILE A 89 13.03 -0.64 4.49
CA ILE A 89 13.04 -0.96 5.92
C ILE A 89 14.05 -2.07 6.24
N ASN A 90 14.21 -3.07 5.36
CA ASN A 90 15.19 -4.14 5.58
C ASN A 90 16.64 -3.63 5.51
N ILE A 91 16.92 -2.64 4.66
CA ILE A 91 18.21 -1.94 4.64
C ILE A 91 18.46 -1.24 5.98
N LEU A 92 17.47 -0.50 6.49
CA LEU A 92 17.58 0.16 7.80
C LEU A 92 17.75 -0.83 8.95
N LYS A 93 17.00 -1.95 8.93
CA LYS A 93 17.14 -3.06 9.89
C LYS A 93 18.56 -3.62 9.91
N SER A 94 19.20 -3.65 8.74
CA SER A 94 20.55 -4.18 8.56
C SER A 94 21.65 -3.14 8.73
N ALA A 95 21.33 -1.88 9.07
CA ALA A 95 22.29 -0.79 9.17
C ALA A 95 23.31 -0.93 10.30
N ASN A 96 23.15 -1.93 11.19
CA ASN A 96 24.12 -2.34 12.20
C ASN A 96 25.00 -3.54 11.79
N ALA A 97 25.05 -3.90 10.50
CA ALA A 97 25.82 -5.05 10.01
C ALA A 97 27.30 -5.06 10.45
N GLY A 98 27.93 -3.88 10.57
CA GLY A 98 29.31 -3.73 11.02
C GLY A 98 29.54 -3.98 12.52
N LYS A 99 28.49 -4.03 13.33
CA LYS A 99 28.55 -4.43 14.76
C LYS A 99 28.49 -5.95 14.95
N ARG A 100 28.05 -6.71 13.94
CA ARG A 100 27.83 -8.15 14.04
C ARG A 100 29.09 -8.92 13.62
N PRO A 101 29.60 -9.84 14.45
CA PRO A 101 30.67 -10.74 14.03
C PRO A 101 30.15 -11.65 12.91
N ARG A 102 30.80 -11.64 11.75
CA ARG A 102 30.54 -12.59 10.66
C ARG A 102 31.60 -13.69 10.66
N PRO A 103 31.21 -14.97 10.59
CA PRO A 103 32.17 -16.02 10.24
C PRO A 103 32.72 -15.72 8.84
N ALA A 104 34.03 -15.88 8.66
CA ALA A 104 34.61 -15.89 7.33
C ALA A 104 34.26 -17.23 6.67
N ASP A 105 33.25 -17.24 5.80
CA ASP A 105 32.96 -18.36 4.92
C ASP A 105 33.35 -18.01 3.47
N ALA A 106 33.42 -19.05 2.61
CA ALA A 106 33.86 -18.89 1.23
C ALA A 106 32.86 -18.15 0.34
N GLU A 107 31.61 -17.98 0.80
CA GLU A 107 30.52 -17.43 0.00
C GLU A 107 30.20 -15.96 0.34
N THR A 108 30.69 -15.46 1.48
CA THR A 108 30.40 -14.11 1.96
C THR A 108 31.66 -13.25 1.95
N SER A 109 31.72 -12.28 1.02
CA SER A 109 32.79 -11.27 1.07
C SER A 109 32.74 -10.49 2.39
N PRO A 110 33.89 -10.32 3.08
CA PRO A 110 33.98 -9.48 4.26
C PRO A 110 33.48 -8.06 3.96
N LEU A 111 32.80 -7.44 4.93
CA LEU A 111 32.38 -6.05 4.80
C LEU A 111 33.64 -5.15 4.84
N PRO A 112 34.00 -4.43 3.76
CA PRO A 112 35.29 -3.72 3.70
C PRO A 112 35.39 -2.56 4.69
N THR A 113 34.25 -1.98 5.07
CA THR A 113 34.15 -0.75 5.87
C THR A 113 33.07 -0.86 6.97
N PRO A 114 33.23 -1.77 7.95
CA PRO A 114 32.22 -2.02 8.98
C PRO A 114 31.91 -0.80 9.85
N GLN A 115 32.85 0.14 9.98
CA GLN A 115 32.67 1.39 10.73
C GLN A 115 31.53 2.27 10.19
N TYR A 116 31.12 2.12 8.93
CA TYR A 116 30.01 2.88 8.35
C TYR A 116 28.63 2.22 8.52
N TYR A 117 28.57 1.02 9.11
CA TYR A 117 27.33 0.26 9.27
C TYR A 117 27.14 -0.14 10.73
N GLN A 118 27.17 0.84 11.62
CA GLN A 118 27.06 0.66 13.07
C GLN A 118 25.82 1.34 13.66
N PHE A 119 24.75 1.47 12.88
CA PHE A 119 23.54 2.18 13.29
C PHE A 119 22.47 1.22 13.83
N ASP A 120 22.15 1.33 15.11
CA ASP A 120 20.96 0.67 15.67
C ASP A 120 19.78 1.64 15.51
N ILE A 121 18.97 1.38 14.48
CA ILE A 121 17.87 2.27 14.08
C ILE A 121 16.56 1.77 14.70
N ASP A 122 15.83 2.66 15.35
CA ASP A 122 14.47 2.43 15.83
C ASP A 122 13.48 2.49 14.67
N LEU A 123 13.19 1.32 14.07
CA LEU A 123 12.30 1.22 12.92
C LEU A 123 10.86 1.70 13.21
N PRO A 124 10.23 1.37 14.36
CA PRO A 124 8.94 1.94 14.73
C PRO A 124 8.95 3.47 14.73
N ALA A 125 9.96 4.10 15.35
CA ALA A 125 10.06 5.56 15.38
C ALA A 125 10.28 6.17 13.99
N VAL A 126 11.07 5.51 13.13
CA VAL A 126 11.28 5.94 11.74
C VAL A 126 10.00 5.84 10.92
N ALA A 127 9.28 4.72 11.01
CA ALA A 127 8.01 4.56 10.31
C ALA A 127 6.99 5.63 10.78
N GLU A 128 6.96 5.94 12.08
CA GLU A 128 6.10 6.98 12.62
C GLU A 128 6.50 8.36 12.11
N VAL A 129 7.79 8.74 12.13
CA VAL A 129 8.20 10.08 11.67
C VAL A 129 7.91 10.30 10.18
N TRP A 130 7.96 9.25 9.35
CA TRP A 130 7.63 9.35 7.93
C TRP A 130 6.15 9.63 7.67
N ARG A 131 5.25 9.40 8.63
CA ARG A 131 3.82 9.75 8.47
C ARG A 131 3.58 11.25 8.56
N HIS A 132 4.54 12.01 9.09
CA HIS A 132 4.38 13.42 9.42
C HIS A 132 5.13 14.31 8.42
N GLY A 133 4.49 14.63 7.30
CA GLY A 133 4.99 15.61 6.32
C GLY A 133 6.08 15.09 5.37
N SER A 134 6.35 13.77 5.37
CA SER A 134 7.26 13.18 4.39
C SER A 134 6.56 12.98 3.04
N VAL A 135 7.36 12.88 1.97
CA VAL A 135 6.89 12.61 0.61
C VAL A 135 6.25 11.22 0.48
N ILE A 136 6.63 10.28 1.35
CA ILE A 136 6.17 8.88 1.30
C ILE A 136 5.00 8.62 2.26
N GLY A 137 4.34 9.66 2.76
CA GLY A 137 3.11 9.52 3.54
C GLY A 137 2.03 8.76 2.74
N SER A 138 1.51 7.67 3.31
CA SER A 138 0.51 6.82 2.65
C SER A 138 -0.20 5.89 3.63
N TRP A 139 -1.34 5.34 3.22
CA TRP A 139 -2.07 4.34 4.02
C TRP A 139 -1.25 3.07 4.31
N LEU A 140 -0.46 2.59 3.35
CA LEU A 140 0.42 1.43 3.57
C LEU A 140 1.51 1.73 4.60
N LEU A 141 2.02 2.98 4.64
CA LEU A 141 2.94 3.41 5.68
C LEU A 141 2.25 3.48 7.05
N ASP A 142 1.00 3.96 7.11
CA ASP A 142 0.22 3.94 8.36
C ASP A 142 0.09 2.52 8.93
N LEU A 143 -0.24 1.54 8.07
CA LEU A 143 -0.32 0.13 8.45
C LEU A 143 1.05 -0.42 8.89
N THR A 144 2.11 -0.06 8.18
CA THR A 144 3.48 -0.50 8.50
C THR A 144 3.93 0.03 9.86
N ALA A 145 3.67 1.31 10.14
CA ALA A 145 3.97 1.91 11.43
C ALA A 145 3.16 1.28 12.57
N GLY A 146 1.88 0.99 12.33
CA GLY A 146 1.04 0.24 13.29
C GLY A 146 1.63 -1.14 13.61
N ALA A 147 1.96 -1.92 12.57
CA ALA A 147 2.52 -3.26 12.73
C ALA A 147 3.87 -3.24 13.47
N LEU A 148 4.77 -2.32 13.11
CA LEU A 148 6.08 -2.19 13.77
C LEU A 148 5.96 -1.69 15.22
N LYS A 149 4.97 -0.85 15.52
CA LYS A 149 4.72 -0.41 16.89
C LYS A 149 4.29 -1.57 17.79
N ASP A 150 3.46 -2.47 17.27
CA ASP A 150 2.95 -3.61 18.01
C ASP A 150 4.00 -4.74 18.12
N ASP A 151 4.76 -4.99 17.05
CA ASP A 151 5.83 -5.98 16.98
C ASP A 151 7.06 -5.43 16.21
N PRO A 152 8.00 -4.77 16.91
CA PRO A 152 9.16 -4.14 16.27
C PRO A 152 10.07 -5.10 15.49
N ALA A 153 10.07 -6.38 15.86
CA ALA A 153 10.90 -7.41 15.23
C ALA A 153 10.15 -8.19 14.14
N LEU A 154 8.81 -8.08 14.12
CA LEU A 154 7.88 -8.84 13.28
C LEU A 154 7.99 -10.36 13.52
N GLU A 155 8.27 -10.77 14.76
CA GLU A 155 8.48 -12.18 15.14
C GLU A 155 7.20 -13.01 15.06
N SER A 156 6.04 -12.37 15.17
CA SER A 156 4.73 -13.02 15.04
C SER A 156 4.36 -13.39 13.59
N PHE A 157 5.13 -12.93 12.60
CA PHE A 157 4.89 -13.17 11.18
C PHE A 157 5.84 -14.21 10.59
N GLY A 158 5.31 -15.07 9.72
CA GLY A 158 6.13 -15.98 8.92
C GLY A 158 6.74 -15.29 7.69
N GLY A 159 7.88 -15.80 7.21
CA GLY A 159 8.54 -15.27 5.99
C GLY A 159 7.88 -15.63 4.66
N ARG A 160 6.61 -16.06 4.66
CA ARG A 160 5.89 -16.48 3.45
C ARG A 160 4.78 -15.49 3.16
N VAL A 161 4.86 -14.84 2.00
CA VAL A 161 3.82 -13.96 1.47
C VAL A 161 3.00 -14.74 0.45
N SER A 162 1.68 -14.74 0.63
CA SER A 162 0.74 -15.29 -0.34
C SER A 162 0.36 -14.23 -1.36
N ASP A 163 0.13 -14.63 -2.60
CA ASP A 163 -0.32 -13.78 -3.70
C ASP A 163 -1.61 -14.38 -4.28
N SER A 164 -2.62 -13.54 -4.51
CA SER A 164 -3.90 -13.92 -5.12
C SER A 164 -3.80 -14.12 -6.64
N GLY A 165 -2.68 -13.74 -7.25
CA GLY A 165 -2.41 -13.81 -8.69
C GLY A 165 -2.77 -12.53 -9.45
N GLU A 166 -3.28 -11.50 -8.76
CA GLU A 166 -3.69 -10.23 -9.37
C GLU A 166 -2.50 -9.29 -9.64
N GLY A 167 -1.31 -9.59 -9.10
CA GLY A 167 -0.08 -8.82 -9.30
C GLY A 167 0.96 -9.44 -10.24
N ARG A 168 0.63 -10.54 -10.94
CA ARG A 168 1.53 -11.28 -11.85
C ARG A 168 1.56 -10.76 -13.28
#